data_AF-A0AB39QRB2-F1
#
_entry.id   AF-A0AB39QRB2-F1
#
_cell.length_a   1.000
_cell.length_b   1.000
_cell.length_c   1.000
_cell.angle_alpha   90.00
_cell.angle_beta   90.00
_cell.angle_gamma   90.00
#
_symmetry.space_group_name_H-M   'P 1'
#
loop_
_entity.id
_entity.type
_entity.pdbx_description
1 polymer ?
#
loop_
_entity_poly.entity_id
_entity_poly.type
_entity_poly.pdbx_seq_one_letter_code
_entity_poly.pdbx_strand_id
1 'polypeptide(L)'
;MARSKKPPTTHKASLYRIRTPEGPDLDLHSVVSEHYLSREGFKAVPYDHGGLQGLLVTGTIARGRSAWCEVAESLTGLTAHEENRTAAGLLLVRTRRSVYALTYGMGHLMIESSRLDSGFGLEFAIRCLDEKSITLVRHHLMDARGRTDENTATRGEHIRGFGIERFGDIVSKITGTVSGIPLTYTQDGNRSARITGSDNSVKLPLARTPAELLSDLNAIENVCDQPEPLPGFDLVARVRSLKGRGKTELVRVLDGKLDEMLANPDAPRMALSAPSECLDRFGFADTFTISKGTKTEAVEELELDHILAFVRDLPAGSRLKTLKDMRVQMFGDQATDEPISRKVPAHRWLTAEVVEGAAHYFYWQGVWYEVGEEYLSAIEDGIQELLDRPTKVVLPPWPKGKDEGWYNEQAAKQPGYTLLDKKTVRTKKFKGGGLEICDLLGPEGQLIHVKKADKSTADLNHLFAQGRVSIEALRYDADVRQKFLARLAETRSGDSFMDALSAPTVVFAILLKGGKPITVDSLFAFAQVSLLQAATALQGMGATVEVVAITR
;
A
#
# COMPACT_ATOMS: atom_id res chain seq x y z
N MET A 1 49.81 -4.83 16.09
CA MET A 1 49.56 -5.07 14.64
C MET A 1 48.07 -4.95 14.39
N ALA A 2 47.64 -3.89 13.70
CA ALA A 2 46.25 -3.78 13.25
C ALA A 2 46.00 -4.89 12.22
N ARG A 3 45.07 -5.82 12.48
CA ARG A 3 44.60 -6.77 11.48
C ARG A 3 44.06 -5.94 10.31
N SER A 4 44.78 -5.95 9.18
CA SER A 4 44.25 -5.48 7.91
C SER A 4 42.94 -6.23 7.67
N LYS A 5 41.80 -5.54 7.80
CA LYS A 5 40.50 -6.11 7.49
C LYS A 5 40.51 -6.39 6.00
N LYS A 6 40.54 -7.68 5.62
CA LYS A 6 40.31 -8.09 4.23
C LYS A 6 39.04 -7.38 3.73
N PRO A 7 39.05 -6.80 2.52
CA PRO A 7 37.87 -6.15 1.99
C PRO A 7 36.70 -7.15 1.98
N PRO A 8 35.47 -6.71 2.29
CA PRO A 8 34.32 -7.60 2.28
C PRO A 8 34.16 -8.21 0.89
N THR A 9 33.87 -9.51 0.84
CA THR A 9 33.72 -10.29 -0.41
C THR A 9 32.51 -9.85 -1.24
N THR A 10 31.53 -9.22 -0.59
CA THR A 10 30.31 -8.73 -1.22
C THR A 10 30.12 -7.22 -1.06
N HIS A 11 29.20 -6.66 -1.83
CA HIS A 11 28.77 -5.26 -1.72
C HIS A 11 27.25 -5.18 -1.83
N LYS A 12 26.61 -4.28 -1.09
CA LYS A 12 25.16 -4.10 -1.16
C LYS A 12 24.81 -3.25 -2.37
N ALA A 13 24.01 -3.79 -3.30
CA ALA A 13 23.57 -3.10 -4.50
C ALA A 13 22.07 -3.29 -4.70
N SER A 14 21.45 -2.40 -5.48
CA SER A 14 20.11 -2.60 -6.00
C SER A 14 20.23 -3.28 -7.37
N LEU A 15 19.61 -4.45 -7.47
CA LEU A 15 19.55 -5.27 -8.67
C LEU A 15 18.16 -5.15 -9.29
N TYR A 16 18.11 -4.95 -10.61
CA TYR A 16 16.88 -4.90 -11.38
C TYR A 16 16.96 -5.93 -12.50
N ARG A 17 15.84 -6.57 -12.85
CA ARG A 17 15.70 -7.40 -14.05
C ARG A 17 15.12 -6.54 -15.16
N ILE A 18 15.76 -6.54 -16.32
CA ILE A 18 15.30 -5.80 -17.50
C ILE A 18 14.30 -6.66 -18.26
N ARG A 19 13.21 -6.05 -18.70
CA ARG A 19 12.20 -6.67 -19.54
C ARG A 19 12.75 -6.82 -20.96
N THR A 20 12.87 -8.07 -21.39
CA THR A 20 13.51 -8.43 -22.66
C THR A 20 12.54 -9.19 -23.57
N PRO A 21 11.52 -8.53 -24.17
CA PRO A 21 10.53 -9.20 -25.01
C PRO A 21 11.15 -9.87 -26.25
N GLU A 22 12.32 -9.42 -26.69
CA GLU A 22 13.10 -9.96 -27.81
C GLU A 22 14.19 -10.96 -27.38
N GLY A 23 14.26 -11.29 -26.08
CA GLY A 23 15.31 -12.14 -25.50
C GLY A 23 16.54 -11.35 -25.00
N PRO A 24 17.53 -12.03 -24.39
CA PRO A 24 18.68 -11.39 -23.74
C PRO A 24 19.64 -10.69 -24.71
N ASP A 25 19.56 -10.96 -26.01
CA ASP A 25 20.47 -10.43 -27.06
C ASP A 25 20.17 -8.98 -27.51
N LEU A 26 19.25 -8.28 -26.84
CA LEU A 26 18.94 -6.89 -27.14
C LEU A 26 20.15 -5.95 -27.02
N ASP A 27 20.19 -4.86 -27.80
CA ASP A 27 21.22 -3.82 -27.68
C ASP A 27 21.09 -3.09 -26.33
N LEU A 28 22.09 -3.27 -25.46
CA LEU A 28 22.09 -2.74 -24.10
C LEU A 28 22.01 -1.21 -24.03
N HIS A 29 22.38 -0.49 -25.10
CA HIS A 29 22.20 0.96 -25.15
C HIS A 29 20.71 1.35 -25.14
N SER A 30 19.83 0.53 -25.73
CA SER A 30 18.38 0.78 -25.76
C SER A 30 17.68 0.69 -24.40
N VAL A 31 18.38 0.16 -23.37
CA VAL A 31 17.92 0.10 -21.98
C VAL A 31 18.12 1.45 -21.27
N VAL A 32 19.12 2.21 -21.72
CA VAL A 32 19.53 3.47 -21.11
C VAL A 32 18.76 4.61 -21.78
N SER A 33 18.19 5.51 -20.99
CA SER A 33 17.50 6.68 -21.53
C SER A 33 18.45 7.54 -22.37
N GLU A 34 18.01 7.92 -23.57
CA GLU A 34 18.80 8.66 -24.56
C GLU A 34 19.40 9.95 -23.99
N HIS A 35 18.67 10.63 -23.09
CA HIS A 35 19.15 11.82 -22.40
C HIS A 35 20.49 11.60 -21.68
N TYR A 36 20.72 10.44 -21.08
CA TYR A 36 21.98 10.14 -20.39
C TYR A 36 23.09 9.68 -21.35
N LEU A 37 22.73 9.10 -22.49
CA LEU A 37 23.69 8.69 -23.51
C LEU A 37 24.30 9.89 -24.24
N SER A 38 23.51 10.95 -24.46
CA SER A 38 23.96 12.17 -25.15
C SER A 38 24.48 13.26 -24.22
N ARG A 39 24.35 13.10 -22.90
CA ARG A 39 24.69 14.14 -21.91
C ARG A 39 26.20 14.19 -21.64
N GLU A 40 26.74 15.40 -21.66
CA GLU A 40 28.13 15.65 -21.29
C GLU A 40 28.41 15.18 -19.84
N GLY A 41 29.57 14.52 -19.65
CA GLY A 41 29.96 13.95 -18.36
C GLY A 41 29.44 12.53 -18.10
N PHE A 42 28.66 11.96 -19.01
CA PHE A 42 28.28 10.54 -19.01
C PHE A 42 29.06 9.77 -20.07
N LYS A 43 29.37 8.50 -19.76
CA LYS A 43 30.04 7.56 -20.65
C LYS A 43 29.34 6.22 -20.57
N ALA A 44 29.02 5.65 -21.72
CA ALA A 44 28.53 4.29 -21.86
C ALA A 44 29.58 3.47 -22.61
N VAL A 45 30.13 2.43 -21.97
CA VAL A 45 31.23 1.62 -22.51
C VAL A 45 30.85 0.14 -22.44
N PRO A 46 30.79 -0.57 -23.57
CA PRO A 46 30.57 -2.01 -23.56
C PRO A 46 31.80 -2.70 -22.96
N TYR A 47 31.58 -3.80 -22.26
CA TYR A 47 32.67 -4.57 -21.66
C TYR A 47 32.45 -6.07 -21.84
N ASP A 48 33.56 -6.79 -21.91
CA ASP A 48 33.66 -8.24 -21.83
C ASP A 48 34.83 -8.56 -20.89
N HIS A 49 34.53 -9.02 -19.68
CA HIS A 49 35.54 -9.26 -18.65
C HIS A 49 35.16 -10.38 -17.71
N GLY A 50 36.04 -11.40 -17.61
CA GLY A 50 35.88 -12.51 -16.65
C GLY A 50 34.58 -13.30 -16.85
N GLY A 51 34.09 -13.40 -18.10
CA GLY A 51 32.84 -14.08 -18.45
C GLY A 51 31.58 -13.20 -18.32
N LEU A 52 31.69 -11.98 -17.76
CA LEU A 52 30.62 -11.01 -17.79
C LEU A 52 30.67 -10.21 -19.10
N GLN A 53 29.55 -10.13 -19.79
CA GLN A 53 29.35 -9.25 -20.93
C GLN A 53 28.26 -8.24 -20.61
N GLY A 54 28.46 -6.99 -21.00
CA GLY A 54 27.57 -5.94 -20.55
C GLY A 54 27.88 -4.54 -21.05
N LEU A 55 27.20 -3.56 -20.43
CA LEU A 55 27.40 -2.14 -20.64
C LEU A 55 27.60 -1.45 -19.30
N LEU A 56 28.70 -0.71 -19.16
CA LEU A 56 28.95 0.15 -18.00
C LEU A 56 28.61 1.59 -18.38
N VAL A 57 27.67 2.19 -17.64
CA VAL A 57 27.34 3.61 -17.76
C VAL A 57 27.72 4.33 -16.49
N THR A 58 28.55 5.36 -16.60
CA THR A 58 28.96 6.18 -15.46
C THR A 58 28.86 7.65 -15.81
N GLY A 59 28.46 8.47 -14.86
CA GLY A 59 28.49 9.92 -15.00
C GLY A 59 28.34 10.65 -13.68
N THR A 60 28.52 11.97 -13.73
CA THR A 60 28.31 12.85 -12.59
C THR A 60 27.31 13.94 -12.95
N ILE A 61 26.31 14.13 -12.10
CA ILE A 61 25.34 15.21 -12.23
C ILE A 61 25.84 16.35 -11.35
N ALA A 62 26.10 17.49 -11.98
CA ALA A 62 26.51 18.76 -11.39
C ALA A 62 25.41 19.78 -11.70
N ARG A 63 24.88 20.45 -10.67
CA ARG A 63 23.82 21.47 -10.82
C ARG A 63 24.35 22.90 -10.62
N GLY A 64 25.67 23.07 -10.46
CA GLY A 64 26.27 24.34 -10.13
C GLY A 64 26.11 24.71 -8.65
N ARG A 65 26.19 26.00 -8.35
CA ARG A 65 26.13 26.55 -7.00
C ARG A 65 24.80 26.20 -6.32
N SER A 66 24.86 25.73 -5.08
CA SER A 66 23.68 25.31 -4.33
C SER A 66 22.83 26.52 -3.92
N ALA A 67 21.49 26.40 -3.97
CA ALA A 67 20.57 27.50 -3.66
C ALA A 67 20.75 28.05 -2.23
N TRP A 68 21.06 27.19 -1.26
CA TRP A 68 21.30 27.61 0.13
C TRP A 68 22.52 28.55 0.28
N CYS A 69 23.45 28.56 -0.68
CA CYS A 69 24.60 29.45 -0.63
C CYS A 69 24.19 30.93 -0.68
N GLU A 70 23.14 31.28 -1.44
CA GLU A 70 22.61 32.64 -1.48
C GLU A 70 21.97 33.04 -0.14
N VAL A 71 21.26 32.10 0.48
CA VAL A 71 20.67 32.30 1.81
C VAL A 71 21.76 32.49 2.87
N ALA A 72 22.80 31.64 2.87
CA ALA A 72 23.92 31.75 3.79
C ALA A 72 24.68 33.07 3.62
N GLU A 73 24.90 33.51 2.38
CA GLU A 73 25.47 34.82 2.06
C GLU A 73 24.64 35.96 2.59
N SER A 74 23.33 35.94 2.35
CA SER A 74 22.42 36.99 2.82
C SER A 74 22.39 37.10 4.34
N LEU A 75 22.53 35.98 5.05
CA LEU A 75 22.46 35.94 6.52
C LEU A 75 23.79 36.27 7.19
N THR A 76 24.91 35.90 6.59
CA THR A 76 26.24 36.00 7.22
C THR A 76 27.13 37.08 6.63
N GLY A 77 26.81 37.58 5.44
CA GLY A 77 27.68 38.43 4.63
C GLY A 77 28.91 37.70 4.08
N LEU A 78 29.01 36.38 4.26
CA LEU A 78 30.14 35.56 3.80
C LEU A 78 29.79 34.81 2.53
N THR A 79 30.65 34.92 1.53
CA THR A 79 30.48 34.26 0.23
C THR A 79 30.61 32.74 0.34
N ALA A 80 29.63 32.01 -0.21
CA ALA A 80 29.57 30.55 -0.26
C ALA A 80 29.40 30.07 -1.73
N HIS A 81 30.22 29.10 -2.15
CA HIS A 81 30.26 28.60 -3.54
C HIS A 81 30.18 27.08 -3.63
N GLU A 82 29.46 26.44 -2.71
CA GLU A 82 29.39 24.98 -2.65
C GLU A 82 28.48 24.39 -3.72
N GLU A 83 28.91 23.29 -4.34
CA GLU A 83 28.17 22.55 -5.36
C GLU A 83 27.92 21.10 -4.94
N ASN A 84 26.71 20.62 -5.22
CA ASN A 84 26.36 19.21 -5.09
C ASN A 84 26.71 18.42 -6.37
N ARG A 85 27.74 17.57 -6.29
CA ARG A 85 28.12 16.63 -7.38
C ARG A 85 27.66 15.22 -7.04
N THR A 86 26.70 14.71 -7.80
CA THR A 86 26.08 13.39 -7.57
C THR A 86 26.55 12.38 -8.61
N ALA A 87 27.28 11.34 -8.16
CA ALA A 87 27.70 10.26 -9.04
C ALA A 87 26.55 9.28 -9.36
N ALA A 88 26.52 8.81 -10.60
CA ALA A 88 25.58 7.82 -11.09
C ALA A 88 26.34 6.70 -11.80
N GLY A 89 26.08 5.45 -11.40
CA GLY A 89 26.67 4.27 -12.01
C GLY A 89 25.62 3.20 -12.31
N LEU A 90 25.66 2.65 -13.51
CA LEU A 90 24.80 1.57 -13.97
C LEU A 90 25.66 0.51 -14.64
N LEU A 91 25.58 -0.71 -14.14
CA LEU A 91 26.22 -1.88 -14.72
C LEU A 91 25.14 -2.81 -15.26
N LEU A 92 25.00 -2.87 -16.59
CA LEU A 92 24.16 -3.85 -17.25
C LEU A 92 24.96 -5.13 -17.46
N VAL A 93 24.44 -6.25 -16.98
CA VAL A 93 25.04 -7.58 -17.08
C VAL A 93 24.09 -8.48 -17.85
N ARG A 94 24.58 -9.13 -18.91
CA ARG A 94 23.84 -10.14 -19.65
C ARG A 94 24.15 -11.54 -19.09
N THR A 95 23.10 -12.30 -18.79
CA THR A 95 23.17 -13.76 -18.53
C THR A 95 22.61 -14.52 -19.74
N ARG A 96 22.58 -15.85 -19.66
CA ARG A 96 21.91 -16.68 -20.68
C ARG A 96 20.40 -16.51 -20.70
N ARG A 97 19.78 -16.10 -19.58
CA ARG A 97 18.31 -16.03 -19.43
C ARG A 97 17.78 -14.61 -19.41
N SER A 98 18.57 -13.63 -18.96
CA SER A 98 18.07 -12.29 -18.67
C SER A 98 19.16 -11.22 -18.75
N VAL A 99 18.73 -9.96 -18.75
CA VAL A 99 19.61 -8.80 -18.57
C VAL A 99 19.33 -8.21 -17.20
N TYR A 100 20.37 -7.99 -16.41
CA TYR A 100 20.29 -7.40 -15.08
C TYR A 100 20.97 -6.04 -15.04
N ALA A 101 20.46 -5.14 -14.23
CA ALA A 101 21.06 -3.85 -13.95
C ALA A 101 21.45 -3.75 -12.47
N LEU A 102 22.73 -3.50 -12.19
CA LEU A 102 23.21 -3.10 -10.88
C LEU A 102 23.37 -1.58 -10.88
N THR A 103 22.70 -0.91 -9.95
CA THR A 103 22.73 0.56 -9.88
C THR A 103 23.48 1.05 -8.65
N TYR A 104 24.25 2.13 -8.83
CA TYR A 104 25.02 2.81 -7.80
C TYR A 104 24.69 4.30 -7.81
N GLY A 105 24.55 4.89 -6.61
CA GLY A 105 24.10 6.27 -6.48
C GLY A 105 22.78 6.50 -7.22
N MET A 106 22.77 7.48 -8.13
CA MET A 106 21.59 7.81 -8.93
C MET A 106 21.47 7.02 -10.23
N GLY A 107 22.19 5.90 -10.39
CA GLY A 107 22.21 5.15 -11.64
C GLY A 107 20.87 4.51 -12.04
N HIS A 108 19.96 4.29 -11.10
CA HIS A 108 18.61 3.80 -11.37
C HIS A 108 17.77 4.80 -12.18
N LEU A 109 18.09 6.10 -12.16
CA LEU A 109 17.42 7.11 -12.98
C LEU A 109 17.71 6.95 -14.48
N MET A 110 18.78 6.23 -14.84
CA MET A 110 19.18 6.02 -16.23
C MET A 110 18.31 5.00 -16.97
N ILE A 111 17.46 4.25 -16.27
CA ILE A 111 16.59 3.22 -16.86
C ILE A 111 15.13 3.68 -16.79
N GLU A 112 14.42 3.61 -17.90
CA GLU A 112 12.98 3.85 -17.93
C GLU A 112 12.22 2.74 -17.19
N SER A 113 11.25 3.05 -16.31
CA SER A 113 10.55 1.98 -15.58
C SER A 113 9.70 1.07 -16.46
N SER A 114 9.38 1.48 -17.69
CA SER A 114 8.74 0.62 -18.70
C SER A 114 9.62 -0.56 -19.13
N ARG A 115 10.94 -0.40 -19.02
CA ARG A 115 11.96 -1.43 -19.30
C ARG A 115 12.23 -2.33 -18.10
N LEU A 116 11.75 -1.99 -16.90
CA LEU A 116 11.96 -2.80 -15.71
C LEU A 116 10.93 -3.91 -15.65
N ASP A 117 11.37 -5.08 -15.19
CA ASP A 117 10.46 -6.17 -14.91
C ASP A 117 9.77 -5.95 -13.56
N SER A 118 8.53 -5.46 -13.61
CA SER A 118 7.69 -5.29 -12.42
C SER A 118 7.33 -6.63 -11.80
N GLY A 119 7.33 -6.68 -10.48
CA GLY A 119 7.19 -7.87 -9.67
C GLY A 119 8.52 -8.55 -9.33
N PHE A 120 9.60 -8.35 -10.10
CA PHE A 120 10.86 -9.11 -9.95
C PHE A 120 11.38 -9.18 -8.51
N GLY A 121 11.47 -8.02 -7.84
CA GLY A 121 12.06 -7.98 -6.50
C GLY A 121 11.17 -8.65 -5.45
N LEU A 122 9.85 -8.54 -5.60
CA LEU A 122 8.87 -9.21 -4.73
C LEU A 122 8.81 -10.71 -5.00
N GLU A 123 8.80 -11.13 -6.28
CA GLU A 123 8.82 -12.52 -6.69
C GLU A 123 10.03 -13.27 -6.16
N PHE A 124 11.20 -12.64 -6.18
CA PHE A 124 12.39 -13.18 -5.56
C PHE A 124 12.25 -13.23 -4.03
N ALA A 125 11.80 -12.14 -3.41
CA ALA A 125 11.72 -12.04 -1.95
C ALA A 125 10.76 -13.07 -1.32
N ILE A 126 9.54 -13.25 -1.85
CA ILE A 126 8.55 -14.19 -1.30
C ILE A 126 8.96 -15.67 -1.43
N ARG A 127 9.97 -15.95 -2.26
CA ARG A 127 10.53 -17.29 -2.46
C ARG A 127 11.77 -17.58 -1.62
N CYS A 128 12.26 -16.59 -0.86
CA CYS A 128 13.51 -16.75 -0.13
C CYS A 128 13.57 -16.13 1.27
N LEU A 129 12.63 -15.26 1.61
CA LEU A 129 12.58 -14.65 2.93
C LEU A 129 12.13 -15.66 3.99
N ASP A 130 12.74 -15.59 5.17
CA ASP A 130 12.22 -16.24 6.36
C ASP A 130 11.02 -15.44 6.88
N GLU A 131 9.85 -16.08 6.92
CA GLU A 131 8.57 -15.51 7.34
C GLU A 131 8.62 -14.89 8.74
N LYS A 132 9.55 -15.32 9.62
CA LYS A 132 9.71 -14.85 11.02
C LYS A 132 10.75 -13.75 11.19
N SER A 133 11.36 -13.30 10.08
CA SER A 133 12.47 -12.36 10.10
C SER A 133 12.17 -11.04 9.40
N ILE A 134 10.88 -10.77 9.12
CA ILE A 134 10.44 -9.60 8.39
C ILE A 134 10.60 -8.36 9.26
N THR A 135 11.17 -7.31 8.69
CA THR A 135 11.43 -6.03 9.38
C THR A 135 10.73 -4.85 8.73
N LEU A 136 10.27 -4.99 7.48
CA LEU A 136 9.52 -3.95 6.78
C LEU A 136 8.55 -4.58 5.80
N VAL A 137 7.31 -4.09 5.80
CA VAL A 137 6.33 -4.34 4.75
C VAL A 137 5.72 -3.01 4.35
N ARG A 138 5.72 -2.72 3.05
CA ARG A 138 4.94 -1.64 2.45
C ARG A 138 3.83 -2.25 1.61
N HIS A 139 2.61 -1.84 1.86
CA HIS A 139 1.44 -2.24 1.09
C HIS A 139 0.58 -1.02 0.72
N HIS A 140 -0.21 -1.19 -0.32
CA HIS A 140 -1.10 -0.18 -0.86
C HIS A 140 -2.53 -0.67 -0.67
N LEU A 141 -3.32 0.11 0.06
CA LEU A 141 -4.74 -0.14 0.22
C LEU A 141 -5.43 0.32 -1.07
N MET A 142 -6.16 -0.59 -1.69
CA MET A 142 -6.80 -0.40 -2.98
C MET A 142 -8.20 0.17 -2.76
N ASP A 143 -8.25 1.37 -2.19
CA ASP A 143 -9.48 2.14 -1.94
C ASP A 143 -9.46 3.49 -2.67
N ALA A 144 -10.57 4.24 -2.58
CA ALA A 144 -10.70 5.57 -3.17
C ALA A 144 -9.80 6.65 -2.51
N ARG A 145 -8.91 6.29 -1.57
CA ARG A 145 -7.96 7.22 -0.93
C ARG A 145 -6.53 7.02 -1.41
N GLY A 146 -6.23 5.94 -2.14
CA GLY A 146 -4.89 5.65 -2.68
C GLY A 146 -3.78 5.57 -1.63
N ARG A 147 -4.15 5.12 -0.43
CA ARG A 147 -3.30 5.12 0.76
C ARG A 147 -2.19 4.08 0.67
N THR A 148 -0.99 4.46 1.13
CA THR A 148 0.16 3.57 1.26
C THR A 148 0.56 3.46 2.73
N ASP A 149 0.64 2.24 3.24
CA ASP A 149 1.07 1.95 4.61
C ASP A 149 2.44 1.26 4.59
N GLU A 150 3.37 1.75 5.41
CA GLU A 150 4.67 1.13 5.64
C GLU A 150 4.83 0.81 7.12
N ASN A 151 4.89 -0.48 7.43
CA ASN A 151 5.08 -1.00 8.77
C ASN A 151 6.52 -1.48 8.93
N THR A 152 7.19 -1.04 9.98
CA THR A 152 8.57 -1.41 10.30
C THR A 152 8.68 -1.99 11.69
N ALA A 153 9.46 -3.07 11.82
CA ALA A 153 9.82 -3.67 13.10
C ALA A 153 11.34 -3.57 13.32
N THR A 154 11.73 -3.24 14.55
CA THR A 154 13.15 -3.14 14.94
C THR A 154 13.81 -4.52 15.04
N ARG A 155 13.03 -5.53 15.44
CA ARG A 155 13.39 -6.95 15.41
C ARG A 155 12.60 -7.63 14.29
N GLY A 156 13.16 -8.69 13.71
CA GLY A 156 12.43 -9.53 12.77
C GLY A 156 11.20 -10.15 13.44
N GLU A 157 10.06 -10.07 12.77
CA GLU A 157 8.77 -10.61 13.21
C GLU A 157 8.12 -11.45 12.11
N HIS A 158 7.06 -12.17 12.48
CA HIS A 158 6.28 -12.96 11.55
C HIS A 158 5.54 -12.06 10.54
N ILE A 159 5.52 -12.41 9.25
CA ILE A 159 4.86 -11.63 8.17
C ILE A 159 3.42 -11.24 8.50
N ARG A 160 2.63 -12.17 9.05
CA ARG A 160 1.27 -11.93 9.56
C ARG A 160 1.15 -10.81 10.63
N GLY A 161 2.23 -10.49 11.34
CA GLY A 161 2.27 -9.40 12.33
C GLY A 161 2.28 -8.00 11.72
N PHE A 162 2.58 -7.88 10.43
CA PHE A 162 2.62 -6.59 9.72
C PHE A 162 1.25 -6.07 9.28
N GLY A 163 0.17 -6.75 9.68
CA GLY A 163 -1.19 -6.31 9.43
C GLY A 163 -1.54 -6.17 7.96
N ILE A 164 -0.90 -6.94 7.08
CA ILE A 164 -1.29 -7.02 5.66
C ILE A 164 -2.74 -7.49 5.64
N GLU A 165 -3.62 -6.61 5.20
CA GLU A 165 -5.01 -6.93 5.07
C GLU A 165 -5.13 -8.10 4.09
N ARG A 166 -5.99 -9.07 4.43
CA ARG A 166 -6.18 -10.20 3.51
C ARG A 166 -6.69 -9.70 2.16
N PHE A 167 -7.37 -8.56 2.13
CA PHE A 167 -8.14 -8.08 0.99
C PHE A 167 -7.63 -6.71 0.54
N GLY A 168 -7.51 -6.50 -0.77
CA GLY A 168 -7.28 -5.17 -1.32
C GLY A 168 -5.89 -4.57 -1.06
N ASP A 169 -4.92 -5.36 -0.60
CA ASP A 169 -3.55 -4.89 -0.37
C ASP A 169 -2.59 -5.35 -1.48
N ILE A 170 -1.99 -4.39 -2.21
CA ILE A 170 -0.80 -4.68 -3.00
C ILE A 170 0.43 -4.46 -2.14
N VAL A 171 1.14 -5.53 -1.81
CA VAL A 171 2.48 -5.40 -1.23
C VAL A 171 3.44 -4.90 -2.30
N SER A 172 4.10 -3.77 -2.06
CA SER A 172 5.06 -3.15 -2.99
C SER A 172 6.50 -3.23 -2.52
N LYS A 173 6.73 -3.50 -1.23
CA LYS A 173 8.06 -3.64 -0.63
C LYS A 173 8.03 -4.60 0.55
N ILE A 174 9.03 -5.45 0.64
CA ILE A 174 9.26 -6.34 1.77
C ILE A 174 10.74 -6.42 2.11
N THR A 175 11.08 -6.30 3.38
CA THR A 175 12.45 -6.49 3.89
C THR A 175 12.45 -7.57 4.94
N GLY A 176 13.35 -8.54 4.79
CA GLY A 176 13.57 -9.58 5.78
C GLY A 176 14.94 -10.19 5.63
N THR A 177 15.17 -11.29 6.33
CA THR A 177 16.41 -12.06 6.18
C THR A 177 16.20 -13.27 5.30
N VAL A 178 17.23 -13.61 4.53
CA VAL A 178 17.29 -14.79 3.69
C VAL A 178 18.48 -15.64 4.13
N SER A 179 18.25 -16.95 4.15
CA SER A 179 19.25 -17.99 4.42
C SER A 179 19.02 -19.16 3.45
N GLY A 180 20.05 -19.95 3.18
CA GLY A 180 19.91 -21.19 2.40
C GLY A 180 19.87 -21.05 0.87
N ILE A 181 19.97 -19.84 0.31
CA ILE A 181 20.24 -19.66 -1.14
C ILE A 181 21.74 -19.60 -1.35
N PRO A 182 22.33 -20.30 -2.34
CA PRO A 182 23.77 -20.29 -2.61
C PRO A 182 24.29 -18.97 -3.21
N LEU A 183 24.10 -17.85 -2.51
CA LEU A 183 24.68 -16.55 -2.83
C LEU A 183 26.06 -16.41 -2.18
N THR A 184 26.93 -15.61 -2.77
CA THR A 184 28.33 -15.43 -2.33
C THR A 184 28.43 -15.02 -0.86
N TYR A 185 27.48 -14.23 -0.33
CA TYR A 185 27.48 -13.87 1.10
C TYR A 185 27.04 -15.01 2.04
N THR A 186 26.34 -16.02 1.53
CA THR A 186 25.83 -17.19 2.29
C THR A 186 26.75 -18.41 2.24
N GLN A 187 27.80 -18.40 1.42
CA GLN A 187 28.64 -19.58 1.17
C GLN A 187 29.27 -20.19 2.43
N ASP A 188 29.44 -19.40 3.50
CA ASP A 188 29.92 -19.87 4.80
C ASP A 188 28.83 -20.62 5.63
N GLY A 189 27.63 -20.85 5.07
CA GLY A 189 26.51 -21.60 5.64
C GLY A 189 25.79 -20.94 6.83
N ASN A 190 26.48 -20.07 7.57
CA ASN A 190 26.05 -19.52 8.85
C ASN A 190 25.66 -18.03 8.78
N ARG A 191 25.62 -17.45 7.57
CA ARG A 191 25.34 -16.03 7.35
C ARG A 191 23.99 -15.82 6.69
N SER A 192 23.11 -15.12 7.38
CA SER A 192 21.93 -14.51 6.77
C SER A 192 22.28 -13.13 6.22
N ALA A 193 21.53 -12.68 5.22
CA ALA A 193 21.55 -11.27 4.82
C ALA A 193 20.17 -10.68 4.84
N ARG A 194 20.13 -9.39 5.18
CA ARG A 194 18.94 -8.56 5.01
C ARG A 194 18.82 -8.12 3.56
N ILE A 195 17.76 -8.56 2.91
CA ILE A 195 17.38 -8.14 1.56
C ILE A 195 16.12 -7.31 1.61
N THR A 196 15.96 -6.43 0.63
CA THR A 196 14.71 -5.68 0.41
C THR A 196 14.24 -5.97 -1.01
N GLY A 197 13.12 -6.67 -1.14
CA GLY A 197 12.40 -6.79 -2.40
C GLY A 197 11.42 -5.64 -2.55
N SER A 198 11.45 -4.98 -3.69
CA SER A 198 10.49 -3.97 -4.13
C SER A 198 9.86 -4.42 -5.44
N ASP A 199 8.83 -3.74 -5.94
CA ASP A 199 8.17 -4.08 -7.22
C ASP A 199 9.20 -4.35 -8.36
N ASN A 200 10.14 -3.44 -8.60
CA ASN A 200 11.07 -3.54 -9.74
C ASN A 200 12.51 -3.97 -9.37
N SER A 201 12.82 -4.15 -8.08
CA SER A 201 14.21 -4.32 -7.67
C SER A 201 14.39 -5.11 -6.39
N VAL A 202 15.55 -5.75 -6.25
CA VAL A 202 15.99 -6.35 -5.00
C VAL A 202 17.29 -5.72 -4.55
N LYS A 203 17.34 -5.27 -3.29
CA LYS A 203 18.54 -4.77 -2.64
C LYS A 203 19.17 -5.85 -1.78
N LEU A 204 20.32 -6.37 -2.18
CA LEU A 204 20.99 -7.49 -1.54
C LEU A 204 22.53 -7.38 -1.65
N PRO A 205 23.30 -8.09 -0.80
CA PRO A 205 24.73 -8.23 -1.00
C PRO A 205 25.02 -9.11 -2.22
N LEU A 206 25.82 -8.61 -3.15
CA LEU A 206 26.27 -9.33 -4.34
C LEU A 206 27.80 -9.41 -4.36
N ALA A 207 28.33 -10.43 -5.04
CA ALA A 207 29.76 -10.64 -5.22
C ALA A 207 30.48 -9.45 -5.88
N ARG A 208 31.80 -9.42 -5.71
CA ARG A 208 32.70 -8.41 -6.29
C ARG A 208 33.54 -8.95 -7.44
N THR A 209 33.58 -10.26 -7.64
CA THR A 209 34.32 -10.89 -8.73
C THR A 209 33.37 -11.30 -9.87
N PRO A 210 33.82 -11.29 -11.14
CA PRO A 210 32.97 -11.65 -12.27
C PRO A 210 32.32 -13.03 -12.17
N ALA A 211 33.12 -14.05 -11.82
CA ALA A 211 32.65 -15.43 -11.74
C ALA A 211 31.62 -15.64 -10.62
N GLU A 212 31.86 -15.05 -9.44
CA GLU A 212 30.92 -15.13 -8.31
C GLU A 212 29.66 -14.30 -8.57
N LEU A 213 29.75 -13.15 -9.26
CA LEU A 213 28.56 -12.36 -9.61
C LEU A 213 27.67 -13.14 -10.58
N LEU A 214 28.24 -13.80 -11.59
CA LEU A 214 27.47 -14.70 -12.45
C LEU A 214 26.81 -15.82 -11.65
N SER A 215 27.52 -16.41 -10.68
CA SER A 215 26.94 -17.42 -9.79
C SER A 215 25.77 -16.87 -8.97
N ASP A 216 25.90 -15.67 -8.41
CA ASP A 216 24.84 -15.00 -7.66
C ASP A 216 23.60 -14.76 -8.56
N LEU A 217 23.80 -14.25 -9.77
CA LEU A 217 22.71 -14.00 -10.72
C LEU A 217 22.00 -15.30 -11.12
N ASN A 218 22.74 -16.38 -11.41
CA ASN A 218 22.15 -17.69 -11.71
C ASN A 218 21.35 -18.25 -10.52
N ALA A 219 21.83 -18.06 -9.29
CA ALA A 219 21.10 -18.47 -8.09
C ALA A 219 19.79 -17.68 -7.93
N ILE A 220 19.79 -16.37 -8.23
CA ILE A 220 18.60 -15.52 -8.24
C ILE A 220 17.60 -16.00 -9.30
N GLU A 221 18.08 -16.29 -10.52
CA GLU A 221 17.24 -16.85 -11.60
C GLU A 221 16.55 -18.15 -11.16
N ASN A 222 17.31 -19.09 -10.59
CA ASN A 222 16.76 -20.36 -10.13
C ASN A 222 15.71 -20.21 -9.02
N VAL A 223 15.83 -19.19 -8.17
CA VAL A 223 14.83 -18.89 -7.14
C VAL A 223 13.57 -18.31 -7.80
N CYS A 224 13.71 -17.38 -8.75
CA CYS A 224 12.58 -16.83 -9.48
C CYS A 224 11.82 -17.88 -10.31
N ASP A 225 12.51 -18.92 -10.79
CA ASP A 225 11.89 -20.02 -11.57
C ASP A 225 11.07 -21.00 -10.71
N GLN A 226 11.12 -20.90 -9.38
CA GLN A 226 10.30 -21.76 -8.51
C GLN A 226 8.82 -21.40 -8.66
N PRO A 227 7.92 -22.39 -8.84
CA PRO A 227 6.52 -22.11 -9.15
C PRO A 227 5.80 -21.43 -7.99
N GLU A 228 5.99 -21.93 -6.77
CA GLU A 228 5.23 -21.50 -5.59
C GLU A 228 6.06 -20.57 -4.68
N PRO A 229 5.42 -19.56 -4.06
CA PRO A 229 6.03 -18.80 -2.97
C PRO A 229 6.27 -19.69 -1.73
N LEU A 230 7.08 -19.20 -0.79
CA LEU A 230 7.25 -19.89 0.50
C LEU A 230 5.94 -19.81 1.32
N PRO A 231 5.67 -20.81 2.19
CA PRO A 231 4.53 -20.78 3.11
C PRO A 231 4.49 -19.48 3.91
N GLY A 232 3.29 -18.93 4.12
CA GLY A 232 3.10 -17.67 4.84
C GLY A 232 3.16 -16.42 3.97
N PHE A 233 3.69 -16.50 2.74
CA PHE A 233 3.67 -15.42 1.75
C PHE A 233 2.51 -15.51 0.75
N ASP A 234 1.56 -16.43 0.95
CA ASP A 234 0.39 -16.60 0.09
C ASP A 234 -0.39 -15.29 -0.09
N LEU A 235 -0.50 -14.48 0.97
CA LEU A 235 -1.17 -13.18 0.94
C LEU A 235 -0.49 -12.21 -0.03
N VAL A 236 0.85 -12.24 -0.08
CA VAL A 236 1.65 -11.41 -0.99
C VAL A 236 1.51 -11.88 -2.44
N ALA A 237 1.39 -13.20 -2.64
CA ALA A 237 1.27 -13.81 -3.97
C ALA A 237 -0.16 -13.79 -4.55
N ARG A 238 -1.19 -13.53 -3.73
CA ARG A 238 -2.60 -13.57 -4.14
C ARG A 238 -3.02 -12.45 -5.07
N VAL A 239 -2.35 -11.31 -5.05
CA VAL A 239 -2.61 -10.23 -6.01
C VAL A 239 -1.90 -10.52 -7.31
N ARG A 240 -2.65 -11.03 -8.29
CA ARG A 240 -2.10 -11.43 -9.58
C ARG A 240 -2.13 -10.26 -10.55
N SER A 241 -0.94 -9.82 -10.95
CA SER A 241 -0.82 -8.89 -12.07
C SER A 241 -1.38 -9.52 -13.36
N LEU A 242 -2.18 -8.76 -14.10
CA LEU A 242 -2.65 -9.15 -15.41
C LEU A 242 -1.56 -8.92 -16.48
N LYS A 243 -0.49 -9.73 -16.44
CA LYS A 243 0.56 -9.78 -17.46
C LYS A 243 0.43 -11.06 -18.30
N GLY A 244 0.37 -10.95 -19.63
CA GLY A 244 0.41 -12.13 -20.54
C GLY A 244 -0.35 -11.97 -21.86
N ARG A 245 -0.05 -12.86 -22.83
CA ARG A 245 -0.60 -12.86 -24.21
C ARG A 245 -2.11 -13.20 -24.32
N GLY A 246 -2.76 -13.69 -23.27
CA GLY A 246 -4.21 -13.93 -23.22
C GLY A 246 -5.00 -12.91 -22.38
N LYS A 247 -4.31 -12.19 -21.50
CA LYS A 247 -4.90 -11.16 -20.61
C LYS A 247 -5.04 -9.80 -21.30
N THR A 248 -4.59 -9.70 -22.54
CA THR A 248 -4.46 -8.45 -23.29
C THR A 248 -5.81 -7.89 -23.72
N GLU A 249 -6.79 -8.75 -24.01
CA GLU A 249 -8.14 -8.30 -24.37
C GLU A 249 -8.91 -7.80 -23.14
N LEU A 250 -8.86 -8.55 -22.03
CA LEU A 250 -9.39 -8.07 -20.75
C LEU A 250 -8.76 -6.73 -20.34
N VAL A 251 -7.43 -6.60 -20.45
CA VAL A 251 -6.75 -5.32 -20.20
C VAL A 251 -7.25 -4.19 -21.12
N ARG A 252 -7.59 -4.46 -22.38
CA ARG A 252 -8.18 -3.45 -23.27
C ARG A 252 -9.57 -3.03 -22.82
N VAL A 253 -10.40 -3.98 -22.40
CA VAL A 253 -11.73 -3.69 -21.86
C VAL A 253 -11.62 -2.84 -20.59
N LEU A 254 -10.72 -3.21 -19.67
CA LEU A 254 -10.46 -2.46 -18.44
C LEU A 254 -9.87 -1.07 -18.71
N ASP A 255 -8.92 -0.94 -19.65
CA ASP A 255 -8.39 0.35 -20.11
C ASP A 255 -9.51 1.23 -20.69
N GLY A 256 -10.46 0.65 -21.42
CA GLY A 256 -11.64 1.35 -21.95
C GLY A 256 -12.56 1.87 -20.84
N LYS A 257 -12.91 1.02 -19.87
CA LYS A 257 -13.70 1.43 -18.69
C LYS A 257 -13.00 2.51 -17.86
N LEU A 258 -11.69 2.39 -17.66
CA LEU A 258 -10.91 3.43 -16.99
C LEU A 258 -10.93 4.74 -17.79
N ASP A 259 -10.82 4.69 -19.12
CA ASP A 259 -10.92 5.88 -19.97
C ASP A 259 -12.27 6.61 -19.85
N GLU A 260 -13.37 5.85 -19.73
CA GLU A 260 -14.69 6.42 -19.46
C GLU A 260 -14.76 7.07 -18.08
N MET A 261 -14.20 6.42 -17.04
CA MET A 261 -14.15 6.97 -15.69
C MET A 261 -13.38 8.29 -15.61
N LEU A 262 -12.33 8.47 -16.43
CA LEU A 262 -11.52 9.69 -16.48
C LEU A 262 -12.30 10.95 -16.95
N ALA A 263 -13.51 10.78 -17.48
CA ALA A 263 -14.39 11.89 -17.83
C ALA A 263 -15.08 12.52 -16.60
N ASN A 264 -15.12 11.82 -15.46
CA ASN A 264 -15.94 12.19 -14.31
C ASN A 264 -15.10 12.42 -13.03
N PRO A 265 -14.99 13.66 -12.52
CA PRO A 265 -14.22 13.95 -11.31
C PRO A 265 -14.82 13.34 -10.03
N ASP A 266 -16.12 13.04 -10.02
CA ASP A 266 -16.81 12.44 -8.88
C ASP A 266 -16.85 10.90 -8.93
N ALA A 267 -16.02 10.27 -9.79
CA ALA A 267 -15.99 8.82 -9.91
C ALA A 267 -15.56 8.19 -8.56
N PRO A 268 -16.44 7.44 -7.86
CA PRO A 268 -16.23 7.02 -6.46
C PRO A 268 -15.16 5.94 -6.26
N ARG A 269 -14.40 5.60 -7.32
CA ARG A 269 -13.49 4.46 -7.41
C ARG A 269 -12.15 4.82 -8.07
N MET A 270 -11.77 6.09 -8.00
CA MET A 270 -10.50 6.59 -8.53
C MET A 270 -9.84 7.52 -7.50
N ALA A 271 -8.52 7.43 -7.37
CA ALA A 271 -7.76 8.27 -6.46
C ALA A 271 -6.34 8.50 -6.98
N LEU A 272 -5.64 9.45 -6.35
CA LEU A 272 -4.20 9.56 -6.51
C LEU A 272 -3.47 8.61 -5.58
N SER A 273 -2.41 8.00 -6.09
CA SER A 273 -1.46 7.21 -5.32
C SER A 273 -0.05 7.50 -5.83
N ALA A 274 0.84 7.90 -4.92
CA ALA A 274 2.21 8.20 -5.28
C ALA A 274 2.92 6.93 -5.83
N PRO A 275 3.58 6.99 -7.00
CA PRO A 275 4.36 5.87 -7.53
C PRO A 275 5.41 5.39 -6.51
N SER A 276 5.69 4.08 -6.46
CA SER A 276 6.59 3.54 -5.44
C SER A 276 8.00 4.16 -5.46
N GLU A 277 8.45 4.58 -6.64
CA GLU A 277 9.74 5.27 -6.85
C GLU A 277 9.78 6.71 -6.31
N CYS A 278 8.62 7.31 -6.06
CA CYS A 278 8.49 8.66 -5.51
C CYS A 278 8.35 8.66 -3.98
N LEU A 279 7.83 7.58 -3.39
CA LEU A 279 7.44 7.50 -1.97
C LEU A 279 8.56 7.86 -0.98
N ASP A 280 9.77 7.38 -1.21
CA ASP A 280 10.90 7.61 -0.29
C ASP A 280 11.34 9.09 -0.23
N ARG A 281 10.86 9.91 -1.18
CA ARG A 281 11.08 11.36 -1.22
C ARG A 281 9.78 12.17 -1.12
N PHE A 282 8.64 11.52 -0.98
CA PHE A 282 7.33 12.17 -1.07
C PHE A 282 7.13 13.26 -0.02
N GLY A 283 7.54 13.00 1.23
CA GLY A 283 7.44 13.98 2.32
C GLY A 283 8.42 15.17 2.24
N PHE A 284 9.28 15.23 1.22
CA PHE A 284 10.14 16.39 0.95
C PHE A 284 9.66 17.21 -0.25
N ALA A 285 8.50 16.88 -0.84
CA ALA A 285 7.95 17.63 -1.95
C ALA A 285 7.21 18.87 -1.46
N ASP A 286 7.65 20.02 -1.93
CA ASP A 286 6.99 21.31 -1.72
C ASP A 286 6.05 21.64 -2.89
N THR A 287 6.43 21.22 -4.11
CA THR A 287 5.68 21.49 -5.34
C THR A 287 5.70 20.29 -6.29
N PHE A 288 4.62 20.14 -7.06
CA PHE A 288 4.46 19.18 -8.15
C PHE A 288 4.28 19.93 -9.46
N THR A 289 4.96 19.49 -10.51
CA THR A 289 4.67 19.94 -11.88
C THR A 289 3.93 18.86 -12.64
N ILE A 290 2.90 19.25 -13.38
CA ILE A 290 2.12 18.42 -14.29
C ILE A 290 2.36 18.96 -15.69
N SER A 291 2.81 18.10 -16.62
CA SER A 291 3.19 18.54 -17.96
C SER A 291 2.67 17.64 -19.07
N LYS A 292 2.29 18.27 -20.19
CA LYS A 292 1.93 17.63 -21.47
C LYS A 292 2.55 18.44 -22.61
N GLY A 293 3.63 17.93 -23.19
CA GLY A 293 4.37 18.66 -24.23
C GLY A 293 4.92 19.98 -23.67
N THR A 294 4.50 21.11 -24.24
CA THR A 294 4.91 22.46 -23.81
C THR A 294 4.06 23.04 -22.69
N LYS A 295 2.89 22.44 -22.40
CA LYS A 295 2.03 22.89 -21.31
C LYS A 295 2.55 22.31 -19.99
N THR A 296 2.78 23.18 -19.02
CA THR A 296 3.20 22.81 -17.66
C THR A 296 2.38 23.63 -16.68
N GLU A 297 1.92 22.98 -15.62
CA GLU A 297 1.24 23.55 -14.47
C GLU A 297 2.00 23.13 -13.20
N ALA A 298 2.12 24.04 -12.24
CA ALA A 298 2.76 23.78 -10.95
C ALA A 298 1.73 23.95 -9.83
N VAL A 299 1.70 23.00 -8.89
CA VAL A 299 0.77 22.96 -7.76
C VAL A 299 1.50 22.56 -6.49
N GLU A 300 1.17 23.18 -5.36
CA GLU A 300 1.76 22.82 -4.06
C GLU A 300 1.18 21.49 -3.56
N GLU A 301 -0.15 21.32 -3.69
CA GLU A 301 -0.85 20.10 -3.31
C GLU A 301 -1.42 19.41 -4.55
N LEU A 302 -0.97 18.19 -4.82
CA LEU A 302 -1.42 17.42 -5.97
C LEU A 302 -2.76 16.74 -5.67
N GLU A 303 -3.84 17.35 -6.15
CA GLU A 303 -5.18 16.75 -6.20
C GLU A 303 -5.50 16.02 -7.51
N LEU A 304 -6.46 15.08 -7.47
CA LEU A 304 -6.90 14.29 -8.62
C LEU A 304 -7.41 15.17 -9.77
N ASP A 305 -8.15 16.24 -9.46
CA ASP A 305 -8.73 17.12 -10.47
C ASP A 305 -7.67 17.83 -11.32
N HIS A 306 -6.49 18.12 -10.76
CA HIS A 306 -5.38 18.70 -11.54
C HIS A 306 -4.93 17.77 -12.68
N ILE A 307 -5.00 16.45 -12.50
CA ILE A 307 -4.69 15.48 -13.56
C ILE A 307 -5.90 15.32 -14.51
N LEU A 308 -7.11 15.25 -13.96
CA LEU A 308 -8.33 15.07 -14.76
C LEU A 308 -8.64 16.29 -15.65
N ALA A 309 -8.31 17.51 -15.24
CA ALA A 309 -8.50 18.74 -16.00
C ALA A 309 -7.84 18.69 -17.39
N PHE A 310 -6.75 17.94 -17.55
CA PHE A 310 -6.08 17.78 -18.85
C PHE A 310 -6.79 16.82 -19.81
N VAL A 311 -7.66 15.95 -19.30
CA VAL A 311 -8.18 14.80 -20.07
C VAL A 311 -9.70 14.67 -20.08
N ARG A 312 -10.43 15.24 -19.11
CA ARG A 312 -11.87 15.02 -18.95
C ARG A 312 -12.67 15.40 -20.20
N ASP A 313 -12.30 16.52 -20.83
CA ASP A 313 -12.97 17.07 -22.02
C ASP A 313 -12.50 16.44 -23.34
N LEU A 314 -11.53 15.52 -23.30
CA LEU A 314 -11.09 14.78 -24.48
C LEU A 314 -12.13 13.69 -24.86
N PRO A 315 -12.17 13.26 -26.13
CA PRO A 315 -13.07 12.19 -26.54
C PRO A 315 -12.71 10.84 -25.88
N ALA A 316 -13.73 9.99 -25.70
CA ALA A 316 -13.54 8.63 -25.20
C ALA A 316 -12.52 7.84 -26.04
N GLY A 317 -11.71 7.03 -25.35
CA GLY A 317 -10.59 6.26 -25.88
C GLY A 317 -9.27 7.04 -26.00
N SER A 318 -9.24 8.35 -25.72
CA SER A 318 -8.03 9.17 -25.83
C SER A 318 -7.47 9.69 -24.49
N ARG A 319 -8.22 9.56 -23.40
CA ARG A 319 -7.90 10.11 -22.08
C ARG A 319 -6.75 9.35 -21.44
N LEU A 320 -6.87 8.03 -21.33
CA LEU A 320 -5.85 7.19 -20.73
C LEU A 320 -4.54 7.23 -21.53
N LYS A 321 -4.63 7.27 -22.88
CA LYS A 321 -3.48 7.46 -23.76
C LYS A 321 -2.79 8.80 -23.47
N THR A 322 -3.57 9.87 -23.35
CA THR A 322 -3.05 11.19 -22.99
C THR A 322 -2.34 11.18 -21.62
N LEU A 323 -2.89 10.51 -20.61
CA LEU A 323 -2.25 10.39 -19.30
C LEU A 323 -0.94 9.60 -19.34
N LYS A 324 -0.79 8.65 -20.26
CA LYS A 324 0.47 7.94 -20.52
C LYS A 324 1.54 8.88 -21.12
N ASP A 325 1.12 9.92 -21.84
CA ASP A 325 2.00 10.93 -22.44
C ASP A 325 2.29 12.12 -21.51
N MET A 326 1.44 12.35 -20.52
CA MET A 326 1.64 13.36 -19.46
C MET A 326 2.72 12.96 -18.46
N ARG A 327 3.33 13.93 -17.79
CA ARG A 327 4.35 13.70 -16.75
C ARG A 327 4.06 14.49 -15.50
N VAL A 328 4.27 13.86 -14.35
CA VAL A 328 4.27 14.49 -13.03
C VAL A 328 5.68 14.40 -12.43
N GLN A 329 6.16 15.48 -11.83
CA GLN A 329 7.46 15.56 -11.18
C GLN A 329 7.39 16.38 -9.90
N MET A 330 8.00 15.86 -8.83
CA MET A 330 8.12 16.51 -7.51
C MET A 330 9.40 17.34 -7.39
N PHE A 331 9.29 18.46 -6.68
CA PHE A 331 10.35 19.42 -6.38
C PHE A 331 10.42 19.67 -4.88
N GLY A 332 11.64 19.87 -4.37
CA GLY A 332 11.90 20.18 -2.96
C GLY A 332 11.84 21.67 -2.63
N ASP A 333 11.34 22.48 -3.57
CA ASP A 333 11.27 23.93 -3.50
C ASP A 333 10.05 24.45 -4.28
N GLN A 334 9.57 25.64 -3.91
CA GLN A 334 8.45 26.29 -4.58
C GLN A 334 8.77 26.81 -5.98
N ALA A 335 10.04 27.14 -6.28
CA ALA A 335 10.45 27.68 -7.58
C ALA A 335 10.57 26.60 -8.66
N THR A 336 10.48 25.32 -8.30
CA THR A 336 10.63 24.16 -9.19
C THR A 336 12.03 24.03 -9.80
N ASP A 337 13.06 24.44 -9.05
CA ASP A 337 14.46 24.37 -9.47
C ASP A 337 15.18 23.12 -8.94
N GLU A 338 14.67 22.51 -7.87
CA GLU A 338 15.24 21.33 -7.22
C GLU A 338 14.35 20.09 -7.41
N PRO A 339 14.40 19.41 -8.57
CA PRO A 339 13.67 18.17 -8.75
C PRO A 339 14.24 17.08 -7.84
N ILE A 340 13.36 16.51 -7.01
CA ILE A 340 13.64 15.41 -6.06
C ILE A 340 13.09 14.06 -6.55
N SER A 341 12.43 14.06 -7.71
CA SER A 341 11.97 12.87 -8.42
C SER A 341 12.20 13.04 -9.93
N ARG A 342 12.04 11.94 -10.67
CA ARG A 342 12.01 11.96 -12.14
C ARG A 342 10.63 12.37 -12.66
N LYS A 343 10.56 12.64 -13.96
CA LYS A 343 9.28 12.80 -14.67
C LYS A 343 8.59 11.44 -14.81
N VAL A 344 7.55 11.20 -14.02
CA VAL A 344 6.80 9.94 -14.03
C VAL A 344 5.52 10.10 -14.85
N PRO A 345 5.16 9.15 -15.73
CA PRO A 345 3.90 9.19 -16.46
C PRO A 345 2.68 9.39 -15.54
N ALA A 346 1.79 10.35 -15.87
CA ALA A 346 0.69 10.74 -14.98
C ALA A 346 -0.27 9.58 -14.66
N HIS A 347 -0.50 8.65 -15.60
CA HIS A 347 -1.31 7.46 -15.34
C HIS A 347 -0.78 6.57 -14.19
N ARG A 348 0.51 6.65 -13.84
CA ARG A 348 1.08 5.87 -12.72
C ARG A 348 0.79 6.49 -11.36
N TRP A 349 0.34 7.74 -11.33
CA TRP A 349 -0.11 8.44 -10.13
C TRP A 349 -1.57 8.16 -9.80
N LEU A 350 -2.26 7.37 -10.64
CA LEU A 350 -3.65 7.01 -10.47
C LEU A 350 -3.78 5.58 -9.95
N THR A 351 -4.72 5.41 -9.03
CA THR A 351 -5.31 4.12 -8.71
C THR A 351 -6.79 4.14 -9.07
N ALA A 352 -7.30 3.01 -9.55
CA ALA A 352 -8.70 2.87 -9.88
C ALA A 352 -9.21 1.44 -9.67
N GLU A 353 -10.47 1.31 -9.31
CA GLU A 353 -11.18 0.04 -9.24
C GLU A 353 -12.21 -0.04 -10.37
N VAL A 354 -12.13 -1.11 -11.16
CA VAL A 354 -13.07 -1.44 -12.24
C VAL A 354 -13.67 -2.81 -11.97
N VAL A 355 -14.99 -2.89 -12.05
CA VAL A 355 -15.73 -4.15 -11.94
C VAL A 355 -16.12 -4.62 -13.34
N GLU A 356 -15.81 -5.88 -13.64
CA GLU A 356 -16.15 -6.55 -14.90
C GLU A 356 -16.63 -7.98 -14.59
N GLY A 357 -17.89 -8.27 -14.90
CA GLY A 357 -18.56 -9.49 -14.43
C GLY A 357 -18.62 -9.54 -12.90
N ALA A 358 -18.22 -10.68 -12.32
CA ALA A 358 -18.11 -10.90 -10.87
C ALA A 358 -16.73 -10.55 -10.30
N ALA A 359 -15.78 -10.12 -11.13
CA ALA A 359 -14.41 -9.86 -10.72
C ALA A 359 -14.12 -8.36 -10.55
N HIS A 360 -13.32 -8.05 -9.53
CA HIS A 360 -12.79 -6.72 -9.27
C HIS A 360 -11.36 -6.63 -9.80
N TYR A 361 -11.13 -5.58 -10.58
CA TYR A 361 -9.84 -5.28 -11.16
C TYR A 361 -9.37 -3.94 -10.66
N PHE A 362 -8.11 -3.88 -10.29
CA PHE A 362 -7.53 -2.67 -9.76
C PHE A 362 -6.35 -2.23 -10.60
N TYR A 363 -6.35 -0.96 -10.94
CA TYR A 363 -5.28 -0.32 -11.66
C TYR A 363 -4.33 0.33 -10.66
N TRP A 364 -3.06 -0.07 -10.69
CA TRP A 364 -2.04 0.52 -9.82
C TRP A 364 -0.71 0.58 -10.55
N GLN A 365 -0.06 1.74 -10.51
CA GLN A 365 1.23 2.00 -11.18
C GLN A 365 1.28 1.62 -12.67
N GLY A 366 0.15 1.74 -13.37
CA GLY A 366 0.06 1.43 -14.80
C GLY A 366 -0.18 -0.04 -15.11
N VAL A 367 -0.53 -0.86 -14.11
CA VAL A 367 -0.75 -2.30 -14.25
C VAL A 367 -2.11 -2.66 -13.65
N TRP A 368 -2.83 -3.55 -14.34
CA TRP A 368 -4.07 -4.15 -13.80
C TRP A 368 -3.74 -5.35 -12.92
N TYR A 369 -4.44 -5.44 -11.80
CA TYR A 369 -4.40 -6.53 -10.84
C TYR A 369 -5.79 -7.12 -10.71
N GLU A 370 -5.87 -8.43 -10.76
CA GLU A 370 -7.11 -9.18 -10.55
C GLU A 370 -7.18 -9.64 -9.10
N VAL A 371 -8.34 -9.42 -8.49
CA VAL A 371 -8.73 -10.06 -7.23
C VAL A 371 -9.76 -11.13 -7.63
N GLY A 372 -9.37 -12.41 -7.51
CA GLY A 372 -10.08 -13.52 -8.15
C GLY A 372 -11.54 -13.70 -7.69
N GLU A 373 -12.38 -14.20 -8.59
CA GLU A 373 -13.82 -14.45 -8.41
C GLU A 373 -14.13 -15.31 -7.17
N GLU A 374 -13.43 -16.42 -6.98
CA GLU A 374 -13.56 -17.31 -5.80
C GLU A 374 -13.35 -16.58 -4.47
N TYR A 375 -12.56 -15.50 -4.49
CA TYR A 375 -12.23 -14.71 -3.31
C TYR A 375 -13.27 -13.63 -3.03
N LEU A 376 -13.84 -13.04 -4.08
CA LEU A 376 -14.99 -12.13 -3.94
C LEU A 376 -16.22 -12.91 -3.49
N SER A 377 -16.49 -14.08 -4.07
CA SER A 377 -17.56 -14.96 -3.60
C SER A 377 -17.38 -15.30 -2.12
N ALA A 378 -16.16 -15.60 -1.65
CA ALA A 378 -15.93 -15.85 -0.23
C ALA A 378 -16.20 -14.63 0.69
N ILE A 379 -15.98 -13.40 0.20
CA ILE A 379 -16.33 -12.17 0.93
C ILE A 379 -17.84 -11.98 0.93
N GLU A 380 -18.46 -12.08 -0.25
CA GLU A 380 -19.89 -11.90 -0.43
C GLU A 380 -20.66 -12.92 0.40
N ASP A 381 -20.27 -14.19 0.34
CA ASP A 381 -20.83 -15.27 1.15
C ASP A 381 -20.66 -15.00 2.65
N GLY A 382 -19.47 -14.56 3.08
CA GLY A 382 -19.22 -14.23 4.49
C GLY A 382 -20.03 -13.03 4.99
N ILE A 383 -20.19 -12.00 4.15
CA ILE A 383 -21.03 -10.85 4.47
C ILE A 383 -22.49 -11.26 4.48
N GLN A 384 -22.93 -12.01 3.49
CA GLN A 384 -24.30 -12.49 3.38
C GLN A 384 -24.64 -13.35 4.60
N GLU A 385 -23.76 -14.27 5.01
CA GLU A 385 -23.90 -15.05 6.25
C GLU A 385 -24.04 -14.13 7.48
N LEU A 386 -23.25 -13.06 7.56
CA LEU A 386 -23.32 -12.11 8.67
C LEU A 386 -24.63 -11.31 8.67
N LEU A 387 -25.11 -10.88 7.49
CA LEU A 387 -26.35 -10.12 7.32
C LEU A 387 -27.60 -10.98 7.52
N ASP A 388 -27.53 -12.27 7.19
CA ASP A 388 -28.63 -13.23 7.35
C ASP A 388 -28.79 -13.73 8.79
N ARG A 389 -27.86 -13.37 9.69
CA ARG A 389 -27.98 -13.72 11.10
C ARG A 389 -29.22 -13.07 11.71
N PRO A 390 -30.07 -13.84 12.39
CA PRO A 390 -31.25 -13.30 13.04
C PRO A 390 -30.82 -12.39 14.19
N THR A 391 -31.30 -11.15 14.17
CA THR A 391 -31.14 -10.23 15.29
C THR A 391 -32.44 -10.11 16.10
N LYS A 392 -32.31 -9.96 17.41
CA LYS A 392 -33.43 -9.61 18.30
C LYS A 392 -33.48 -8.12 18.60
N VAL A 393 -32.51 -7.36 18.10
CA VAL A 393 -32.42 -5.91 18.33
C VAL A 393 -33.38 -5.20 17.37
N VAL A 394 -34.29 -4.44 17.94
CA VAL A 394 -35.29 -3.63 17.23
C VAL A 394 -35.04 -2.16 17.54
N LEU A 395 -34.67 -1.40 16.51
CA LEU A 395 -34.33 0.02 16.62
C LEU A 395 -35.37 0.87 15.87
N PRO A 396 -35.68 2.08 16.35
CA PRO A 396 -36.65 2.95 15.70
C PRO A 396 -36.08 3.54 14.40
N PRO A 397 -36.95 4.01 13.48
CA PRO A 397 -36.50 4.78 12.33
C PRO A 397 -35.75 6.06 12.74
N TRP A 398 -34.79 6.50 11.92
CA TRP A 398 -33.98 7.69 12.15
C TRP A 398 -34.41 8.86 11.26
N PRO A 399 -35.13 9.86 11.82
CA PRO A 399 -35.66 10.97 11.05
C PRO A 399 -34.60 11.85 10.40
N LYS A 400 -34.97 12.51 9.30
CA LYS A 400 -34.08 13.46 8.59
C LYS A 400 -33.75 14.68 9.48
N GLY A 401 -32.49 15.12 9.44
CA GLY A 401 -32.03 16.29 10.19
C GLY A 401 -31.75 16.07 11.68
N LYS A 402 -31.81 14.82 12.16
CA LYS A 402 -31.41 14.44 13.53
C LYS A 402 -30.00 13.87 13.55
N ASP A 403 -29.25 14.21 14.59
CA ASP A 403 -27.88 13.73 14.82
C ASP A 403 -27.87 12.40 15.59
N GLU A 404 -26.66 11.82 15.75
CA GLU A 404 -26.42 10.51 16.37
C GLU A 404 -26.83 10.49 17.84
N GLY A 405 -26.48 11.56 18.59
CA GLY A 405 -26.85 11.68 20.00
C GLY A 405 -28.37 11.72 20.21
N TRP A 406 -29.10 12.52 19.42
CA TRP A 406 -30.56 12.56 19.50
C TRP A 406 -31.18 11.18 19.22
N TYR A 407 -30.64 10.45 18.23
CA TYR A 407 -31.15 9.13 17.87
C TYR A 407 -30.92 8.12 19.00
N ASN A 408 -29.73 8.08 19.57
CA ASN A 408 -29.39 7.20 20.69
C ASN A 408 -30.32 7.47 21.89
N GLU A 409 -30.60 8.73 22.21
CA GLU A 409 -31.57 9.09 23.26
C GLU A 409 -32.99 8.59 22.97
N GLN A 410 -33.46 8.63 21.71
CA GLN A 410 -34.79 8.11 21.38
C GLN A 410 -34.83 6.59 21.42
N ALA A 411 -33.82 5.92 20.87
CA ALA A 411 -33.74 4.46 20.87
C ALA A 411 -33.69 3.90 22.30
N ALA A 412 -33.01 4.60 23.23
CA ALA A 412 -32.93 4.22 24.64
C ALA A 412 -34.24 4.37 25.43
N LYS A 413 -35.25 5.09 24.91
CA LYS A 413 -36.58 5.16 25.57
C LYS A 413 -37.36 3.86 25.45
N GLN A 414 -36.97 2.96 24.56
CA GLN A 414 -37.61 1.67 24.40
C GLN A 414 -37.34 0.77 25.63
N PRO A 415 -38.31 -0.07 26.04
CA PRO A 415 -38.12 -0.99 27.15
C PRO A 415 -36.90 -1.90 26.94
N GLY A 416 -36.04 -2.00 27.95
CA GLY A 416 -34.86 -2.86 27.94
C GLY A 416 -33.63 -2.27 27.23
N TYR A 417 -33.71 -1.06 26.67
CA TYR A 417 -32.53 -0.37 26.15
C TYR A 417 -31.92 0.55 27.19
N THR A 418 -30.62 0.78 27.13
CA THR A 418 -29.91 1.69 28.02
C THR A 418 -28.96 2.59 27.25
N LEU A 419 -29.04 3.89 27.50
CA LEU A 419 -28.17 4.89 26.87
C LEU A 419 -26.76 4.87 27.48
N LEU A 420 -25.77 4.54 26.66
CA LEU A 420 -24.35 4.56 27.01
C LEU A 420 -23.52 5.51 26.13
N ASP A 421 -24.18 6.23 25.21
CA ASP A 421 -23.58 7.32 24.42
C ASP A 421 -22.82 8.32 25.32
N LYS A 422 -21.56 8.56 24.99
CA LYS A 422 -20.60 9.42 25.72
C LYS A 422 -20.33 8.98 27.17
N LYS A 423 -20.78 7.80 27.58
CA LYS A 423 -20.61 7.26 28.94
C LYS A 423 -19.30 6.48 29.08
N THR A 424 -18.18 7.15 28.81
CA THR A 424 -16.85 6.52 28.77
C THR A 424 -16.39 5.90 30.09
N VAL A 425 -15.69 4.77 29.99
CA VAL A 425 -14.95 4.11 31.07
C VAL A 425 -13.56 4.73 31.15
N ARG A 426 -13.23 5.32 32.30
CA ARG A 426 -11.94 6.00 32.51
C ARG A 426 -11.00 5.16 33.36
N THR A 427 -9.81 4.88 32.82
CA THR A 427 -8.72 4.21 33.53
C THR A 427 -7.48 5.10 33.51
N LYS A 428 -6.49 4.79 34.37
CA LYS A 428 -5.20 5.52 34.37
C LYS A 428 -4.48 5.42 33.01
N LYS A 429 -4.77 4.39 32.22
CA LYS A 429 -4.19 4.19 30.87
C LYS A 429 -4.69 5.22 29.85
N PHE A 430 -5.92 5.72 29.98
CA PHE A 430 -6.53 6.58 28.97
C PHE A 430 -6.24 8.09 29.12
N LYS A 431 -5.33 8.50 30.02
CA LYS A 431 -4.91 9.90 30.24
C LYS A 431 -6.05 10.94 30.24
N GLY A 432 -7.24 10.55 30.73
CA GLY A 432 -8.43 11.41 30.79
C GLY A 432 -9.45 11.27 29.65
N GLY A 433 -9.08 10.66 28.50
CA GLY A 433 -9.97 10.52 27.33
C GLY A 433 -11.12 9.53 27.54
N GLY A 434 -10.90 8.48 28.32
CA GLY A 434 -11.89 7.40 28.53
C GLY A 434 -12.15 6.57 27.28
N LEU A 435 -12.75 5.39 27.47
CA LEU A 435 -13.14 4.49 26.40
C LEU A 435 -14.66 4.31 26.40
N GLU A 436 -15.31 4.59 25.28
CA GLU A 436 -16.72 4.29 25.08
C GLU A 436 -16.89 2.84 24.64
N ILE A 437 -17.64 2.05 25.43
CA ILE A 437 -17.80 0.61 25.17
C ILE A 437 -18.86 0.34 24.12
N CYS A 438 -19.99 1.05 24.17
CA CYS A 438 -21.05 1.03 23.16
C CYS A 438 -21.95 2.25 23.34
N ASP A 439 -22.75 2.56 22.34
CA ASP A 439 -23.68 3.70 22.37
C ASP A 439 -24.98 3.32 23.09
N LEU A 440 -25.43 2.08 22.89
CA LEU A 440 -26.62 1.51 23.52
C LEU A 440 -26.34 0.10 24.04
N LEU A 441 -26.98 -0.24 25.15
CA LEU A 441 -27.08 -1.62 25.62
C LEU A 441 -28.47 -2.17 25.30
N GLY A 442 -28.53 -3.29 24.59
CA GLY A 442 -29.76 -3.97 24.22
C GLY A 442 -30.43 -4.73 25.37
N PRO A 443 -31.66 -5.25 25.15
CA PRO A 443 -32.45 -5.94 26.17
C PRO A 443 -31.79 -7.19 26.74
N GLU A 444 -31.01 -7.92 25.94
CA GLU A 444 -30.28 -9.14 26.35
C GLU A 444 -28.78 -8.87 26.58
N GLY A 445 -28.37 -7.60 26.72
CA GLY A 445 -26.97 -7.24 26.93
C GLY A 445 -26.14 -7.07 25.66
N GLN A 446 -26.78 -6.92 24.50
CA GLN A 446 -26.10 -6.62 23.25
C GLN A 446 -25.39 -5.26 23.32
N LEU A 447 -24.13 -5.20 22.89
CA LEU A 447 -23.34 -3.97 22.79
C LEU A 447 -23.61 -3.35 21.41
N ILE A 448 -24.48 -2.34 21.36
CA ILE A 448 -24.94 -1.74 20.12
C ILE A 448 -24.13 -0.48 19.83
N HIS A 449 -23.51 -0.45 18.66
CA HIS A 449 -22.82 0.71 18.11
C HIS A 449 -23.62 1.28 16.95
N VAL A 450 -23.89 2.57 16.97
CA VAL A 450 -24.80 3.26 16.06
C VAL A 450 -24.00 4.22 15.18
N LYS A 451 -24.19 4.13 13.86
CA LYS A 451 -23.59 5.08 12.93
C LYS A 451 -24.50 5.47 11.78
N LYS A 452 -24.40 6.73 11.41
CA LYS A 452 -24.96 7.25 10.16
C LYS A 452 -23.87 7.41 9.11
N ALA A 453 -23.92 6.63 8.04
CA ALA A 453 -22.95 6.64 6.95
C ALA A 453 -23.55 7.36 5.72
N ASP A 454 -23.40 8.69 5.69
CA ASP A 454 -24.01 9.55 4.66
C ASP A 454 -23.10 9.78 3.42
N LYS A 455 -21.77 9.77 3.61
CA LYS A 455 -20.83 10.28 2.60
C LYS A 455 -19.53 9.49 2.44
N SER A 456 -19.11 8.67 3.41
CA SER A 456 -17.79 8.02 3.39
C SER A 456 -17.80 6.60 3.96
N THR A 457 -16.88 5.76 3.48
CA THR A 457 -16.55 4.45 4.08
C THR A 457 -15.81 4.60 5.41
N ALA A 458 -15.19 5.75 5.67
CA ALA A 458 -14.43 6.00 6.89
C ALA A 458 -15.30 5.92 8.16
N ASP A 459 -16.55 6.37 8.08
CA ASP A 459 -17.51 6.31 9.19
C ASP A 459 -17.79 4.87 9.62
N LEU A 460 -17.94 3.95 8.64
CA LEU A 460 -18.17 2.53 8.89
C LEU A 460 -16.91 1.85 9.45
N ASN A 461 -15.74 2.17 8.91
CA ASN A 461 -14.49 1.61 9.42
C ASN A 461 -14.25 2.00 10.88
N HIS A 462 -14.54 3.26 11.23
CA HIS A 462 -14.46 3.74 12.60
C HIS A 462 -15.43 2.99 13.51
N LEU A 463 -16.68 2.78 13.05
CA LEU A 463 -17.68 1.99 13.76
C LEU A 463 -17.19 0.56 14.06
N PHE A 464 -16.65 -0.13 13.05
CA PHE A 464 -16.15 -1.49 13.21
C PHE A 464 -14.93 -1.57 14.14
N ALA A 465 -14.03 -0.58 14.03
CA ALA A 465 -12.89 -0.45 14.93
C ALA A 465 -13.32 -0.19 16.37
N GLN A 466 -14.35 0.64 16.61
CA GLN A 466 -14.91 0.87 17.95
C GLN A 466 -15.40 -0.45 18.58
N GLY A 467 -16.23 -1.23 17.86
CA GLY A 467 -16.69 -2.53 18.35
C GLY A 467 -15.54 -3.48 18.70
N ARG A 468 -14.52 -3.56 17.83
CA ARG A 468 -13.32 -4.38 18.08
C ARG A 468 -12.57 -3.95 19.33
N VAL A 469 -12.27 -2.65 19.46
CA VAL A 469 -11.51 -2.10 20.60
C VAL A 469 -12.29 -2.25 21.90
N SER A 470 -13.62 -2.12 21.87
CA SER A 470 -14.48 -2.34 23.03
C SER A 470 -14.35 -3.76 23.57
N ILE A 471 -14.46 -4.78 22.71
CA ILE A 471 -14.31 -6.18 23.15
C ILE A 471 -12.87 -6.47 23.57
N GLU A 472 -11.88 -5.98 22.83
CA GLU A 472 -10.46 -6.14 23.20
C GLU A 472 -10.20 -5.60 24.61
N ALA A 473 -10.70 -4.40 24.92
CA ALA A 473 -10.56 -3.80 26.24
C ALA A 473 -11.33 -4.58 27.32
N LEU A 474 -12.56 -5.03 27.06
CA LEU A 474 -13.33 -5.83 28.02
C LEU A 474 -12.68 -7.19 28.31
N ARG A 475 -12.03 -7.80 27.32
CA ARG A 475 -11.32 -9.08 27.46
C ARG A 475 -10.02 -8.92 28.22
N TYR A 476 -9.16 -8.00 27.77
CA TYR A 476 -7.77 -7.97 28.21
C TYR A 476 -7.46 -6.90 29.26
N ASP A 477 -8.39 -5.97 29.54
CA ASP A 477 -8.21 -4.96 30.60
C ASP A 477 -9.21 -5.15 31.75
N ALA A 478 -8.70 -5.68 32.87
CA ALA A 478 -9.49 -5.95 34.06
C ALA A 478 -10.07 -4.68 34.71
N ASP A 479 -9.38 -3.52 34.65
CA ASP A 479 -9.88 -2.27 35.22
C ASP A 479 -11.03 -1.72 34.36
N VAL A 480 -10.91 -1.79 33.03
CA VAL A 480 -12.01 -1.45 32.12
C VAL A 480 -13.22 -2.33 32.39
N ARG A 481 -13.02 -3.65 32.46
CA ARG A 481 -14.10 -4.62 32.70
C ARG A 481 -14.81 -4.37 34.04
N GLN A 482 -14.06 -4.18 35.13
CA GLN A 482 -14.65 -3.92 36.45
C GLN A 482 -15.47 -2.64 36.49
N LYS A 483 -14.94 -1.55 35.92
CA LYS A 483 -15.65 -0.26 35.89
C LYS A 483 -16.88 -0.29 35.00
N PHE A 484 -16.79 -0.99 33.86
CA PHE A 484 -17.95 -1.18 32.99
C PHE A 484 -19.05 -1.96 33.71
N LEU A 485 -18.71 -3.08 34.37
CA LEU A 485 -19.64 -3.86 35.18
C LEU A 485 -20.29 -3.05 36.31
N ALA A 486 -19.50 -2.26 37.04
CA ALA A 486 -20.02 -1.39 38.10
C ALA A 486 -21.05 -0.39 37.54
N ARG A 487 -20.77 0.18 36.36
CA ARG A 487 -21.69 1.09 35.68
C ARG A 487 -22.98 0.41 35.23
N LEU A 488 -22.89 -0.83 34.76
CA LEU A 488 -24.07 -1.61 34.39
C LEU A 488 -24.94 -1.92 35.61
N ALA A 489 -24.34 -2.23 36.76
CA ALA A 489 -25.05 -2.49 38.01
C ALA A 489 -25.85 -1.27 38.52
N GLU A 490 -25.39 -0.04 38.22
CA GLU A 490 -26.14 1.20 38.52
C GLU A 490 -27.39 1.36 37.65
N THR A 491 -27.41 0.73 36.47
CA THR A 491 -28.44 0.99 35.45
C THR A 491 -29.44 -0.16 35.28
N ARG A 492 -29.03 -1.41 35.56
CA ARG A 492 -29.91 -2.60 35.58
C ARG A 492 -29.48 -3.55 36.70
N SER A 493 -30.43 -4.06 37.47
CA SER A 493 -30.18 -5.04 38.55
C SER A 493 -30.26 -6.47 38.00
N GLY A 494 -29.19 -7.27 38.10
CA GLY A 494 -29.24 -8.73 37.88
C GLY A 494 -27.91 -9.41 37.56
N ASP A 495 -27.76 -10.66 38.02
CA ASP A 495 -26.57 -11.53 37.81
C ASP A 495 -26.31 -11.91 36.34
N SER A 496 -27.30 -11.73 35.46
CA SER A 496 -27.31 -12.07 34.02
C SER A 496 -26.20 -11.38 33.19
N PHE A 497 -25.71 -10.21 33.59
CA PHE A 497 -24.74 -9.44 32.78
C PHE A 497 -23.31 -9.99 32.82
N MET A 498 -22.94 -10.69 33.89
CA MET A 498 -21.62 -11.34 33.98
C MET A 498 -21.51 -12.48 32.96
N ASP A 499 -22.59 -13.23 32.77
CA ASP A 499 -22.68 -14.27 31.75
C ASP A 499 -22.74 -13.67 30.33
N ALA A 500 -23.45 -12.55 30.14
CA ALA A 500 -23.50 -11.85 28.85
C ALA A 500 -22.13 -11.34 28.37
N LEU A 501 -21.23 -10.95 29.28
CA LEU A 501 -19.85 -10.58 28.92
C LEU A 501 -18.95 -11.79 28.63
N SER A 502 -19.35 -13.01 29.00
CA SER A 502 -18.59 -14.22 28.66
C SER A 502 -18.67 -14.54 27.17
N ALA A 503 -19.83 -14.30 26.55
CA ALA A 503 -20.08 -14.41 25.12
C ALA A 503 -20.85 -13.16 24.61
N PRO A 504 -20.17 -12.00 24.51
CA PRO A 504 -20.85 -10.74 24.20
C PRO A 504 -21.34 -10.73 22.75
N THR A 505 -22.49 -10.11 22.53
CA THR A 505 -23.01 -9.84 21.19
C THR A 505 -22.75 -8.39 20.84
N VAL A 506 -22.00 -8.14 19.77
CA VAL A 506 -21.74 -6.81 19.23
C VAL A 506 -22.68 -6.57 18.05
N VAL A 507 -23.40 -5.46 18.08
CA VAL A 507 -24.39 -5.09 17.06
C VAL A 507 -23.94 -3.81 16.37
N PHE A 508 -23.72 -3.87 15.06
CA PHE A 508 -23.47 -2.69 14.24
C PHE A 508 -24.78 -2.19 13.64
N ALA A 509 -25.32 -1.10 14.21
CA ALA A 509 -26.56 -0.47 13.77
C ALA A 509 -26.25 0.70 12.83
N ILE A 510 -26.60 0.55 11.55
CA ILE A 510 -26.12 1.46 10.49
C ILE A 510 -27.31 2.07 9.73
N LEU A 511 -27.29 3.40 9.58
CA LEU A 511 -28.14 4.13 8.65
C LEU A 511 -27.34 4.51 7.40
N LEU A 512 -27.64 3.89 6.26
CA LEU A 512 -27.05 4.25 4.96
C LEU A 512 -27.71 5.50 4.36
N LYS A 513 -26.99 6.18 3.47
CA LYS A 513 -27.48 7.34 2.71
C LYS A 513 -28.83 7.02 2.05
N GLY A 514 -29.82 7.87 2.33
CA GLY A 514 -31.17 7.72 1.77
C GLY A 514 -32.03 6.63 2.42
N GLY A 515 -31.57 5.96 3.49
CA GLY A 515 -32.32 4.89 4.14
C GLY A 515 -32.36 3.58 3.35
N LYS A 516 -31.38 3.38 2.47
CA LYS A 516 -31.25 2.13 1.70
C LYS A 516 -31.01 0.93 2.64
N PRO A 517 -31.55 -0.25 2.32
CA PRO A 517 -31.26 -1.45 3.08
C PRO A 517 -29.77 -1.80 2.99
N ILE A 518 -29.25 -2.43 4.05
CA ILE A 518 -27.90 -3.00 4.05
C ILE A 518 -27.98 -4.35 3.37
N THR A 519 -27.31 -4.42 2.23
CA THR A 519 -27.08 -5.60 1.38
C THR A 519 -25.60 -5.63 1.02
N VAL A 520 -25.13 -6.78 0.53
CA VAL A 520 -23.79 -6.92 -0.06
C VAL A 520 -23.52 -5.75 -1.03
N ASP A 521 -24.40 -5.53 -2.01
CA ASP A 521 -24.25 -4.47 -3.03
C ASP A 521 -24.28 -3.04 -2.50
N SER A 522 -24.93 -2.80 -1.36
CA SER A 522 -25.04 -1.46 -0.77
C SER A 522 -23.80 -1.05 0.03
N LEU A 523 -22.98 -2.02 0.45
CA LEU A 523 -21.73 -1.78 1.15
C LEU A 523 -20.60 -1.67 0.11
N PHE A 524 -19.78 -0.64 0.24
CA PHE A 524 -18.55 -0.54 -0.55
C PHE A 524 -17.63 -1.73 -0.21
N ALA A 525 -16.86 -2.23 -1.18
CA ALA A 525 -15.96 -3.37 -1.00
C ALA A 525 -15.04 -3.22 0.22
N PHE A 526 -14.52 -2.01 0.48
CA PHE A 526 -13.71 -1.74 1.67
C PHE A 526 -14.48 -1.89 3.00
N ALA A 527 -15.75 -1.47 3.03
CA ALA A 527 -16.59 -1.61 4.22
C ALA A 527 -16.98 -3.08 4.45
N GLN A 528 -17.21 -3.85 3.39
CA GLN A 528 -17.41 -5.31 3.47
C GLN A 528 -16.18 -5.99 4.08
N VAL A 529 -15.00 -5.70 3.54
CA VAL A 529 -13.72 -6.21 4.06
C VAL A 529 -13.52 -5.86 5.53
N SER A 530 -13.68 -4.58 5.87
CA SER A 530 -13.50 -4.08 7.24
C SER A 530 -14.48 -4.74 8.23
N LEU A 531 -15.73 -4.94 7.79
CA LEU A 531 -16.76 -5.63 8.57
C LEU A 531 -16.38 -7.10 8.80
N LEU A 532 -15.97 -7.84 7.77
CA LEU A 532 -15.52 -9.23 7.91
C LEU A 532 -14.30 -9.37 8.82
N GLN A 533 -13.33 -8.46 8.70
CA GLN A 533 -12.15 -8.46 9.56
C GLN A 533 -12.52 -8.20 11.02
N ALA A 534 -13.34 -7.16 11.27
CA ALA A 534 -13.83 -6.88 12.59
C ALA A 534 -14.63 -8.05 13.15
N ALA A 535 -15.51 -8.65 12.34
CA ALA A 535 -16.28 -9.81 12.73
C ALA A 535 -15.39 -11.00 13.09
N THR A 536 -14.40 -11.31 12.27
CA THR A 536 -13.43 -12.40 12.51
C THR A 536 -12.65 -12.17 13.80
N ALA A 537 -12.18 -10.93 14.03
CA ALA A 537 -11.45 -10.58 15.25
C ALA A 537 -12.33 -10.67 16.50
N LEU A 538 -13.57 -10.19 16.41
CA LEU A 538 -14.57 -10.25 17.48
C LEU A 538 -14.94 -11.71 17.81
N GLN A 539 -15.19 -12.54 16.80
CA GLN A 539 -15.44 -13.97 16.95
C GLN A 539 -14.23 -14.70 17.54
N GLY A 540 -13.02 -14.35 17.13
CA GLY A 540 -11.78 -14.86 17.74
C GLY A 540 -11.64 -14.50 19.22
N MET A 541 -12.29 -13.41 19.67
CA MET A 541 -12.42 -13.02 21.07
C MET A 541 -13.68 -13.60 21.75
N GLY A 542 -14.37 -14.54 21.10
CA GLY A 542 -15.57 -15.20 21.62
C GLY A 542 -16.82 -14.32 21.62
N ALA A 543 -16.88 -13.30 20.76
CA ALA A 543 -18.06 -12.43 20.61
C ALA A 543 -18.89 -12.83 19.37
N THR A 544 -20.21 -12.73 19.49
CA THR A 544 -21.13 -12.81 18.34
C THR A 544 -21.25 -11.44 17.69
N VAL A 545 -21.41 -11.41 16.37
CA VAL A 545 -21.52 -10.16 15.59
C VAL A 545 -22.81 -10.20 14.80
N GLU A 546 -23.58 -9.12 14.93
CA GLU A 546 -24.84 -8.86 14.23
C GLU A 546 -24.79 -7.48 13.54
N VAL A 547 -25.52 -7.33 12.44
CA VAL A 547 -25.65 -6.05 11.72
C VAL A 547 -27.13 -5.71 11.61
N VAL A 548 -27.49 -4.46 11.91
CA VAL A 548 -28.87 -3.98 11.88
C VAL A 548 -28.96 -2.75 10.99
N ALA A 549 -29.81 -2.82 9.97
CA ALA A 549 -30.13 -1.67 9.13
C ALA A 549 -31.15 -0.76 9.85
N ILE A 550 -30.78 0.49 10.08
CA ILE A 550 -31.68 1.51 10.60
C ILE A 550 -32.46 2.11 9.43
N THR A 551 -33.79 2.15 9.54
CA THR A 551 -34.69 2.71 8.53
C THR A 551 -34.85 4.22 8.68
N ARG A 552 -35.39 4.86 7.64
CA ARG A 552 -35.65 6.31 7.60
C ARG A 552 -36.98 6.72 8.20
#